data_AF-X1TAD9-F1
#
_entry.id   AF-X1TAD9-F1
#
_cell.length_a   1.000
_cell.length_b   1.000
_cell.length_c   1.000
_cell.angle_alpha   90.00
_cell.angle_beta   90.00
_cell.angle_gamma   90.00
#
_symmetry.space_group_name_H-M   'P 1'
#
loop_
_entity.id
_entity.type
_entity.pdbx_description
1 polymer ?
#
loop_
_entity_poly.entity_id
_entity_poly.type
_entity_poly.pdbx_seq_one_letter_code
_entity_poly.pdbx_strand_id
1 'polypeptide(L)' 'MEERQDAYKREYRKVTIRTIDGSTILGKVNIGIKDRVSDVFTKTDNPFIVLFDVEY' A
#
# COMPACT_ATOMS: atom_id res chain seq x y z
N MET A 1 -11.65 -27.21 -15.04
CA MET A 1 -10.50 -26.59 -15.72
C MET A 1 -10.14 -25.36 -14.90
N GLU A 2 -8.90 -25.29 -14.42
CA GLU A 2 -8.44 -24.32 -13.42
C GLU A 2 -8.70 -22.88 -13.86
N GLU A 3 -9.63 -22.21 -13.18
CA GLU A 3 -9.59 -20.76 -13.07
C GLU A 3 -8.54 -20.40 -12.02
N ARG A 4 -7.87 -19.26 -12.24
CA ARG A 4 -7.01 -18.49 -11.30
C ARG A 4 -5.51 -18.66 -11.52
N GLN A 5 -4.98 -17.76 -12.33
CA GLN A 5 -3.81 -16.97 -11.96
C GLN A 5 -3.70 -15.81 -12.95
N ASP A 6 -4.56 -14.79 -12.77
CA ASP A 6 -4.06 -13.44 -13.04
C ASP A 6 -2.84 -13.30 -12.12
N ALA A 7 -1.65 -13.44 -12.69
CA ALA A 7 -0.41 -13.42 -11.95
C ALA A 7 -0.44 -12.21 -11.03
N TYR A 8 -0.38 -12.45 -9.71
CA TYR A 8 -0.37 -11.42 -8.67
C TYR A 8 0.84 -10.52 -8.92
N LYS A 9 0.71 -9.55 -9.82
CA LYS A 9 1.77 -8.65 -10.22
C LYS A 9 1.86 -7.63 -9.09
N ARG A 10 2.84 -7.84 -8.21
CA ARG A 10 3.12 -6.95 -7.09
C ARG A 10 3.60 -5.62 -7.67
N GLU A 11 2.72 -4.61 -7.63
CA GLU A 11 3.09 -3.25 -7.99
C GLU A 11 3.46 -2.50 -6.71
N TYR A 12 4.71 -2.03 -6.67
CA TYR A 12 5.23 -1.24 -5.57
C TYR A 12 4.99 0.23 -5.86
N ARG A 13 4.34 0.95 -4.93
CA ARG A 13 4.15 2.40 -5.03
C ARG A 13 4.88 3.10 -3.90
N LYS A 14 5.71 4.08 -4.25
CA LYS A 14 6.36 4.98 -3.29
C LYS A 14 5.29 5.87 -2.65
N VAL A 15 5.37 6.02 -1.34
CA VAL A 15 4.48 6.86 -0.54
C VAL A 15 5.28 7.66 0.48
N THR A 16 4.74 8.83 0.81
CA THR A 16 5.20 9.67 1.91
C THR A 16 4.07 9.76 2.92
N ILE A 17 4.32 9.34 4.15
CA ILE A 17 3.32 9.37 5.22
C ILE A 17 3.71 10.43 6.23
N ARG A 18 2.81 11.37 6.49
CA ARG A 18 2.95 12.32 7.60
C ARG A 18 2.06 11.84 8.74
N THR A 19 2.67 11.62 9.90
CA THR A 19 1.97 11.23 11.12
C THR A 19 1.46 12.46 11.88
N ILE A 20 0.54 12.25 12.81
CA ILE A 20 -0.10 13.33 13.59
C ILE A 20 0.89 14.08 14.50
N ASP A 21 2.00 13.46 14.85
CA ASP A 21 3.10 14.06 15.61
C ASP A 21 4.05 14.90 14.72
N GLY A 22 3.77 14.98 13.41
CA GLY A 22 4.54 15.73 12.44
C GLY A 22 5.72 14.98 11.82
N SER A 23 6.02 13.74 12.25
CA SER A 23 7.06 12.94 11.61
C SER A 23 6.67 12.57 10.18
N THR A 24 7.67 12.37 9.33
CA THR A 24 7.46 11.99 7.92
C THR A 24 8.21 10.70 7.65
N ILE A 25 7.50 9.70 7.11
CA ILE A 25 8.03 8.37 6.80
C ILE A 25 7.99 8.20 5.29
N LEU A 26 9.13 7.91 4.67
CA LEU A 26 9.21 7.57 3.26
C LEU A 26 9.27 6.05 3.10
N GLY A 27 8.52 5.49 2.15
CA GLY A 27 8.56 4.05 1.92
C GLY A 27 7.78 3.60 0.71
N LYS A 28 7.54 2.30 0.61
CA LYS A 28 6.76 1.68 -0.47
C LYS A 28 5.64 0.83 0.11
N VAL A 29 4.50 0.81 -0.58
CA VAL A 29 3.37 -0.09 -0.29
C VAL A 29 3.11 -1.03 -1.47
N ASN A 30 2.62 -2.23 -1.17
CA ASN A 30 2.08 -3.15 -2.18
C ASN A 30 0.61 -2.83 -2.42
N ILE A 31 0.23 -2.63 -3.68
CA ILE A 31 -1.19 -2.55 -4.07
C ILE A 31 -1.44 -3.38 -5.34
N GLY A 32 -2.69 -3.78 -5.56
CA GLY A 32 -3.07 -4.44 -6.80
C GLY A 32 -2.96 -3.48 -8.00
N ILE A 33 -2.76 -4.04 -9.20
CA ILE A 33 -2.53 -3.26 -10.44
C ILE A 33 -3.64 -2.23 -10.72
N LYS A 34 -4.89 -2.56 -10.34
CA LYS A 34 -6.07 -1.72 -10.53
C LYS A 34 -6.46 -0.93 -9.27
N ASP A 35 -5.76 -1.14 -8.17
CA ASP A 35 -6.09 -0.50 -6.89
C ASP A 35 -5.39 0.84 -6.75
N ARG A 36 -6.03 1.75 -6.02
CA ARG A 36 -5.46 3.06 -5.67
C ARG A 36 -4.88 3.01 -4.27
N VAL A 37 -3.83 3.81 -4.03
CA VAL A 37 -3.27 3.98 -2.68
C VAL A 37 -4.32 4.48 -1.70
N SER A 38 -5.23 5.37 -2.14
CA SER A 38 -6.34 5.86 -1.33
C SER A 38 -7.25 4.76 -0.79
N ASP A 39 -7.44 3.70 -1.56
CA ASP A 39 -8.38 2.63 -1.23
C ASP A 39 -7.92 1.84 0.00
N VAL A 40 -6.61 1.79 0.23
CA VAL A 40 -5.99 1.16 1.41
C VAL A 40 -6.44 1.85 2.71
N PHE A 41 -6.75 3.14 2.65
CA PHE A 41 -7.13 3.94 3.82
C PHE A 41 -8.65 4.14 3.96
N THR A 42 -9.46 3.71 2.99
CA THR A 42 -10.90 4.03 2.97
C THR A 42 -11.83 2.83 2.87
N LYS A 43 -11.36 1.65 2.44
CA LYS A 43 -12.22 0.47 2.22
C LYS A 43 -12.46 -0.40 3.46
N THR A 44 -11.79 -0.13 4.59
CA THR A 44 -11.83 -1.00 5.77
C THR A 44 -12.11 -0.20 7.04
N ASP A 45 -12.92 -0.75 7.94
CA ASP A 45 -13.27 -0.11 9.22
C ASP A 45 -12.06 0.05 10.16
N ASN A 46 -11.02 -0.77 9.97
CA ASN A 46 -9.76 -0.68 10.69
C ASN A 46 -8.57 -0.74 9.71
N PRO A 47 -8.21 0.38 9.06
CA PRO A 47 -7.17 0.40 8.06
C PRO A 47 -5.80 0.16 8.67
N PHE A 48 -5.06 -0.79 8.11
CA PHE A 48 -3.66 -1.01 8.43
C PHE A 48 -2.84 -1.09 7.14
N ILE A 49 -1.58 -0.65 7.21
CA ILE A 49 -0.65 -0.65 6.08
C ILE A 49 0.67 -1.27 6.48
N VAL A 50 1.35 -1.88 5.51
CA VAL A 50 2.71 -2.36 5.66
C VAL A 50 3.60 -1.60 4.68
N LEU A 51 4.62 -0.95 5.21
CA LEU A 51 5.64 -0.24 4.44
C LEU A 51 6.89 -1.11 4.28
N PHE A 52 7.53 -1.02 3.11
CA PHE A 52 8.81 -1.65 2.79
C PHE A 52 9.81 -0.58 2.35
N ASP A 53 11.12 -0.87 2.48
CA ASP A 53 12.22 0.07 2.19
C ASP A 53 12.03 1.43 2.86
N VAL A 54 11.85 1.43 4.18
CA VAL A 54 11.50 2.63 4.95
C VAL A 54 12.73 3.49 5.24
N GLU A 55 12.59 4.79 5.02
CA GLU A 55 13.54 5.84 5.39
C GLU A 55 12.83 6.87 6.30
N TYR A 56 13.53 7.37 7.32
CA TYR A 56 13.02 8.28 8.36
C TYR A 56 13.80 9.59 8.38
#